data_AF-A0A957Z3V7-F1
#
_entry.id   AF-A0A957Z3V7-F1
#
_cell.length_a   1.000
_cell.length_b   1.000
_cell.length_c   1.000
_cell.angle_alpha   90.00
_cell.angle_beta   90.00
_cell.angle_gamma   90.00
#
_symmetry.space_group_name_H-M   'P 1'
#
loop_
_entity.id
_entity.type
_entity.pdbx_description
1 polymer ?
#
loop_
_entity_poly.entity_id
_entity_poly.type
_entity_poly.pdbx_seq_one_letter_code
_entity_poly.pdbx_strand_id
1 'polypeptide(L)'
;MATVIQPHQLVGAPSVGLLSIGQSPRPDLTAQFRRLAPHVSFMEAGALHHLSEAALPPAQGAYPLVTRLRNGNRVVIDEAFLAPHLQTAVNETIKRGVKVVALLCAGSFDALHCDVPLLKPFALAQAALRTMGLTSIDVISPFAQQEEPIRRRWQAAGFQARVSTAHLVDDVERIADCVGTGSGRCVVLDYVG
;
A
#
# COMPACT_ATOMS: atom_id res chain seq x y z
N MET A 1 -10.43 -16.13 17.45
CA MET A 1 -11.75 -15.58 17.09
C MET A 1 -11.61 -14.07 17.05
N ALA A 2 -11.76 -13.44 15.88
CA ALA A 2 -11.64 -11.99 15.76
C ALA A 2 -12.94 -11.34 16.26
N THR A 3 -12.86 -10.64 17.39
CA THR A 3 -14.01 -9.93 17.97
C THR A 3 -14.40 -8.78 17.05
N VAL A 4 -15.62 -8.81 16.55
CA VAL A 4 -16.25 -7.67 15.85
C VAL A 4 -16.41 -6.56 16.89
N ILE A 5 -15.58 -5.52 16.82
CA ILE A 5 -15.64 -4.38 17.74
C ILE A 5 -16.90 -3.58 17.42
N GLN A 6 -17.75 -3.41 18.43
CA GLN A 6 -19.01 -2.67 18.34
C GLN A 6 -18.75 -1.15 18.36
N PRO A 7 -19.60 -0.32 17.70
CA PRO A 7 -19.38 1.13 17.55
C PRO A 7 -19.20 1.89 18.88
N HIS A 8 -19.79 1.41 19.97
CA HIS A 8 -19.69 2.03 21.30
C HIS A 8 -18.34 1.84 22.00
N GLN A 9 -17.48 0.94 21.51
CA GLN A 9 -16.14 0.71 22.04
C GLN A 9 -15.07 1.64 21.43
N LEU A 10 -15.48 2.58 20.56
CA LEU A 10 -14.60 3.56 19.93
C LEU A 10 -14.47 4.88 20.72
N VAL A 11 -15.06 4.97 21.91
CA VAL A 11 -15.02 6.19 22.72
C VAL A 11 -13.66 6.29 23.43
N GLY A 12 -12.77 7.11 22.88
CA GLY A 12 -11.55 7.58 23.56
C GLY A 12 -10.21 7.02 23.06
N ALA A 13 -10.19 5.95 22.25
CA ALA A 13 -8.95 5.45 21.64
C ALA A 13 -8.74 6.08 20.25
N PRO A 14 -7.50 6.45 19.86
CA PRO A 14 -7.22 6.82 18.48
C PRO A 14 -7.64 5.67 17.55
N SER A 15 -8.45 5.99 16.54
CA SER A 15 -8.98 5.02 15.59
C SER A 15 -8.35 5.23 14.22
N VAL A 16 -7.67 4.21 13.70
CA VAL A 16 -6.96 4.22 12.43
C VAL A 16 -7.63 3.29 11.45
N GLY A 17 -7.98 3.81 10.28
CA GLY A 17 -8.43 3.02 9.13
C GLY A 17 -7.24 2.42 8.38
N LEU A 18 -7.22 1.11 8.18
CA LEU A 18 -6.23 0.39 7.37
C LEU A 18 -6.89 -0.03 6.06
N LEU A 19 -6.55 0.65 4.96
CA LEU A 19 -7.16 0.43 3.65
C LEU A 19 -6.28 -0.42 2.75
N SER A 20 -6.78 -1.58 2.36
CA SER A 20 -6.15 -2.39 1.31
C SER A 20 -6.76 -2.10 -0.06
N ILE A 21 -5.99 -2.31 -1.13
CA ILE A 21 -6.53 -2.27 -2.51
C ILE A 21 -7.27 -3.56 -2.89
N GLY A 22 -7.23 -4.60 -2.04
CA GLY A 22 -7.94 -5.86 -2.24
C GLY A 22 -9.17 -5.96 -1.37
N GLN A 23 -9.42 -7.18 -0.88
CA GLN A 23 -10.42 -7.43 0.16
C GLN A 23 -9.74 -7.47 1.53
N SER A 24 -10.47 -7.02 2.55
CA SER A 24 -10.10 -7.19 3.96
C SER A 24 -10.82 -8.40 4.59
N PRO A 25 -10.29 -9.03 5.66
CA PRO A 25 -9.05 -8.67 6.36
C PRO A 25 -7.77 -9.09 5.61
N ARG A 26 -6.65 -8.37 5.86
CA ARG A 26 -5.30 -8.72 5.39
C ARG A 26 -4.35 -8.88 6.57
N PRO A 27 -4.46 -9.99 7.33
CA PRO A 27 -3.70 -10.18 8.56
C PRO A 27 -2.18 -10.14 8.33
N ASP A 28 -1.73 -10.56 7.15
CA ASP A 28 -0.35 -10.43 6.68
C ASP A 28 0.15 -8.98 6.68
N LEU A 29 -0.72 -8.01 6.39
CA LEU A 29 -0.38 -6.58 6.42
C LEU A 29 -0.72 -5.93 7.76
N THR A 30 -1.78 -6.37 8.44
CA THR A 30 -2.36 -5.64 9.59
C THR A 30 -1.91 -6.15 10.95
N ALA A 31 -1.34 -7.36 11.05
CA ALA A 31 -0.87 -7.91 12.33
C ALA A 31 0.26 -7.07 12.97
N GLN A 32 1.18 -6.54 12.17
CA GLN A 32 2.28 -5.72 12.68
C GLN A 32 1.81 -4.39 13.29
N PHE A 33 0.82 -3.73 12.67
CA PHE A 33 0.22 -2.51 13.22
C PHE A 33 -0.36 -2.75 14.61
N ARG A 34 -1.13 -3.83 14.77
CA ARG A 34 -1.71 -4.24 16.06
C ARG A 34 -0.66 -4.55 17.12
N ARG A 35 0.45 -5.17 16.71
CA ARG A 35 1.57 -5.47 17.61
C ARG A 35 2.32 -4.22 18.06
N LEU A 36 2.56 -3.28 17.14
CA LEU A 36 3.34 -2.06 17.41
C LEU A 36 2.52 -1.00 18.17
N ALA A 37 1.21 -0.96 17.97
CA ALA A 37 0.32 0.01 18.60
C ALA A 37 -0.91 -0.68 19.23
N PRO A 38 -0.72 -1.49 20.29
CA PRO A 38 -1.81 -2.27 20.90
C PRO A 38 -2.90 -1.40 21.55
N HIS A 39 -2.63 -0.12 21.77
CA HIS A 39 -3.55 0.87 22.34
C HIS A 39 -4.35 1.64 21.27
N VAL A 40 -4.07 1.39 19.99
CA VAL A 40 -4.78 2.00 18.85
C VAL A 40 -5.89 1.05 18.39
N SER A 41 -7.08 1.59 18.13
CA SER A 41 -8.16 0.84 17.50
C SER A 41 -7.96 0.84 15.99
N PHE A 42 -7.95 -0.34 15.38
CA PHE A 42 -7.77 -0.47 13.93
C PHE A 42 -9.05 -0.96 13.25
N MET A 43 -9.49 -0.23 12.24
CA MET A 43 -10.56 -0.63 11.35
C MET A 43 -9.98 -1.01 9.98
N GLU A 44 -10.27 -2.21 9.49
CA GLU A 44 -9.84 -2.64 8.16
C GLU A 44 -10.95 -2.45 7.13
N ALA A 45 -10.61 -1.90 5.96
CA ALA A 45 -11.47 -1.91 4.78
C ALA A 45 -10.65 -2.18 3.53
N GLY A 46 -11.32 -2.54 2.44
CA GLY A 46 -10.68 -2.90 1.19
C GLY A 46 -11.45 -2.35 0.00
N ALA A 47 -10.75 -1.90 -1.03
CA ALA A 47 -11.40 -1.40 -2.25
C ALA A 47 -12.34 -2.46 -2.85
N LEU A 48 -11.96 -3.73 -2.83
CA LEU A 48 -12.74 -4.82 -3.44
C LEU A 48 -13.70 -5.51 -2.45
N HIS A 49 -13.91 -4.95 -1.25
CA HIS A 49 -14.63 -5.62 -0.16
C HIS A 49 -16.04 -6.10 -0.53
N HIS A 50 -16.71 -5.38 -1.44
CA HIS A 50 -18.09 -5.65 -1.86
C HIS A 50 -18.20 -6.31 -3.25
N LEU A 51 -17.07 -6.66 -3.88
CA LEU A 51 -17.05 -7.27 -5.20
C LEU A 51 -16.73 -8.77 -5.11
N SER A 52 -17.39 -9.56 -5.93
CA SER A 52 -17.01 -10.95 -6.17
C SER A 52 -15.87 -11.01 -7.19
N GLU A 53 -15.14 -12.13 -7.21
CA GLU A 53 -14.06 -12.36 -8.19
C GLU A 53 -14.55 -12.26 -9.64
N ALA A 54 -15.77 -12.76 -9.92
CA ALA A 54 -16.38 -12.70 -11.25
C ALA A 54 -16.75 -11.28 -11.72
N ALA A 55 -16.84 -10.31 -10.80
CA ALA A 55 -17.13 -8.92 -11.12
C ALA A 55 -15.86 -8.10 -11.41
N LEU A 56 -14.68 -8.70 -11.27
CA LEU A 56 -13.41 -8.03 -11.48
C LEU A 56 -13.03 -8.05 -12.97
N PRO A 57 -12.75 -6.89 -13.58
CA PRO A 57 -12.29 -6.87 -14.96
C PRO A 57 -10.85 -7.40 -15.03
N PRO A 58 -10.45 -8.02 -16.15
CA PRO A 58 -9.04 -8.29 -16.39
C PRO A 58 -8.26 -6.97 -16.46
N ALA A 59 -7.06 -6.94 -15.89
CA ALA A 59 -6.16 -5.79 -16.04
C ALA A 59 -5.76 -5.62 -17.52
N GLN A 60 -5.98 -4.43 -18.05
CA GLN A 60 -5.64 -4.04 -19.42
C GLN A 60 -4.81 -2.74 -19.46
N GLY A 61 -4.63 -2.09 -18.31
CA GLY A 61 -3.95 -0.82 -18.16
C GLY A 61 -2.43 -0.93 -18.08
N ALA A 62 -1.80 0.24 -18.12
CA ALA A 62 -0.35 0.37 -18.09
C ALA A 62 0.28 0.12 -16.71
N TYR A 63 -0.52 0.10 -15.64
CA TYR A 63 -0.04 -0.10 -14.27
C TYR A 63 -0.91 -1.11 -13.50
N PRO A 64 -0.75 -2.42 -13.82
CA PRO A 64 -1.46 -3.47 -13.11
C PRO A 64 -0.98 -3.55 -11.65
N LEU A 65 -1.92 -3.54 -10.71
CA LEU A 65 -1.66 -3.75 -9.29
C LEU A 65 -2.07 -5.15 -8.88
N VAL A 66 -1.17 -5.86 -8.20
CA VAL A 66 -1.44 -7.18 -7.66
C VAL A 66 -1.99 -7.04 -6.24
N THR A 67 -3.12 -7.68 -5.98
CA THR A 67 -3.73 -7.71 -4.65
C THR A 67 -4.31 -9.09 -4.35
N ARG A 68 -4.92 -9.25 -3.17
CA ARG A 68 -5.52 -10.51 -2.71
C ARG A 68 -7.00 -10.34 -2.36
N LEU A 69 -7.77 -11.37 -2.68
CA LEU A 69 -9.13 -11.56 -2.20
C LEU A 69 -9.13 -12.28 -0.84
N ARG A 70 -10.29 -12.32 -0.16
CA ARG A 70 -10.43 -12.91 1.17
C ARG A 70 -10.20 -14.43 1.18
N ASN A 71 -10.44 -15.10 0.05
CA ASN A 71 -10.11 -16.51 -0.15
C ASN A 71 -8.60 -16.77 -0.38
N GLY A 72 -7.77 -15.72 -0.41
CA GLY A 72 -6.33 -15.80 -0.65
C GLY A 72 -5.92 -15.70 -2.11
N ASN A 73 -6.87 -15.75 -3.07
CA ASN A 73 -6.58 -15.65 -4.49
C ASN A 73 -5.90 -14.32 -4.81
N ARG A 74 -4.84 -14.38 -5.62
CA ARG A 74 -4.19 -13.19 -6.17
C ARG A 74 -4.97 -12.74 -7.39
N VAL A 75 -5.26 -11.44 -7.46
CA VAL A 75 -5.90 -10.81 -8.61
C VAL A 75 -5.05 -9.63 -9.07
N VAL A 76 -5.10 -9.36 -10.37
CA VAL A 76 -4.39 -8.26 -11.01
C VAL A 76 -5.43 -7.29 -11.53
N ILE A 77 -5.39 -6.05 -11.02
CA ILE A 77 -6.42 -5.04 -11.28
C ILE A 77 -5.73 -3.71 -11.57
N ASP A 78 -6.26 -2.96 -12.53
CA ASP A 78 -5.73 -1.63 -12.86
C ASP A 78 -6.04 -0.60 -11.77
N GLU A 79 -5.10 0.32 -11.55
CA GLU A 79 -5.29 1.43 -10.61
C GLU A 79 -6.57 2.23 -10.89
N ALA A 80 -6.90 2.45 -12.17
CA ALA A 80 -8.09 3.19 -12.59
C ALA A 80 -9.40 2.53 -12.13
N PHE A 81 -9.45 1.20 -12.10
CA PHE A 81 -10.61 0.48 -11.56
C PHE A 81 -10.64 0.55 -10.03
N LEU A 82 -9.47 0.45 -9.39
CA LEU A 82 -9.34 0.48 -7.93
C LEU A 82 -9.66 1.84 -7.31
N ALA A 83 -9.27 2.94 -7.95
CA ALA A 83 -9.38 4.29 -7.41
C ALA A 83 -10.80 4.67 -6.90
N PRO A 84 -11.89 4.52 -7.68
CA PRO A 84 -13.23 4.86 -7.20
C PRO A 84 -13.69 3.95 -6.05
N HIS A 85 -13.33 2.67 -6.09
CA HIS A 85 -13.68 1.70 -5.04
C HIS A 85 -12.92 1.98 -3.74
N LEU A 86 -11.66 2.37 -3.86
CA LEU A 86 -10.84 2.79 -2.73
C LEU A 86 -11.37 4.09 -2.11
N GLN A 87 -11.85 5.04 -2.92
CA GLN A 87 -12.51 6.25 -2.42
C GLN A 87 -13.78 5.91 -1.61
N THR A 88 -14.60 4.97 -2.07
CA THR A 88 -15.75 4.47 -1.31
C THR A 88 -15.31 3.91 0.04
N ALA A 89 -14.27 3.07 0.07
CA ALA A 89 -13.73 2.52 1.31
C ALA A 89 -13.20 3.60 2.26
N VAL A 90 -12.54 4.67 1.75
CA VAL A 90 -12.16 5.85 2.54
C VAL A 90 -13.38 6.48 3.19
N ASN A 91 -14.41 6.79 2.40
CA ASN A 91 -15.61 7.49 2.86
C ASN A 91 -16.35 6.70 3.95
N GLU A 92 -16.50 5.40 3.77
CA GLU A 92 -17.14 4.51 4.75
C GLU A 92 -16.36 4.45 6.07
N THR A 93 -15.03 4.40 5.96
CA THR A 93 -14.15 4.36 7.12
C THR A 93 -14.23 5.66 7.93
N ILE A 94 -14.25 6.81 7.26
CA ILE A 94 -14.45 8.13 7.89
C ILE A 94 -15.82 8.22 8.57
N LYS A 95 -16.89 7.78 7.90
CA LYS A 95 -18.26 7.74 8.47
C LYS A 95 -18.33 6.92 9.77
N ARG A 96 -17.46 5.93 9.93
CA ARG A 96 -17.35 5.09 11.13
C ARG A 96 -16.46 5.70 12.23
N GLY A 97 -15.98 6.92 12.03
CA GLY A 97 -15.34 7.72 13.08
C GLY A 97 -13.82 7.58 13.18
N VAL A 98 -13.13 6.99 12.18
CA VAL A 98 -11.67 6.97 12.19
C VAL A 98 -11.09 8.39 12.14
N LYS A 99 -9.91 8.56 12.72
CA LYS A 99 -9.22 9.86 12.83
C LYS A 99 -8.00 9.97 11.93
N VAL A 100 -7.51 8.84 11.42
CA VAL A 100 -6.42 8.74 10.45
C VAL A 100 -6.72 7.55 9.55
N VAL A 101 -6.38 7.67 8.27
CA VAL A 101 -6.45 6.56 7.31
C VAL A 101 -5.04 6.25 6.82
N ALA A 102 -4.67 4.98 6.80
CA ALA A 102 -3.42 4.49 6.23
C ALA A 102 -3.72 3.58 5.04
N LEU A 103 -3.13 3.93 3.89
CA LEU A 103 -3.20 3.11 2.69
C LEU A 103 -2.14 2.00 2.78
N LEU A 104 -2.58 0.75 2.65
CA LEU A 104 -1.74 -0.44 2.60
C LEU A 104 -1.44 -0.80 1.13
N CYS A 105 -0.89 0.17 0.41
CA CYS A 105 -0.44 0.03 -0.97
C CYS A 105 0.64 1.06 -1.25
N ALA A 106 1.62 0.70 -2.09
CA ALA A 106 2.64 1.64 -2.55
C ALA A 106 2.17 2.52 -3.72
N GLY A 107 0.97 2.31 -4.26
CA GLY A 107 0.33 3.18 -5.27
C GLY A 107 0.16 4.61 -4.77
N SER A 108 0.24 5.61 -5.67
CA SER A 108 0.08 7.02 -5.28
C SER A 108 -1.39 7.37 -5.06
N PHE A 109 -2.29 6.87 -5.91
CA PHE A 109 -3.73 7.13 -5.87
C PHE A 109 -4.01 8.61 -5.64
N ASP A 110 -3.47 9.47 -6.52
CA ASP A 110 -3.42 10.92 -6.33
C ASP A 110 -4.81 11.57 -6.29
N ALA A 111 -5.80 10.92 -6.89
CA ALA A 111 -7.20 11.36 -6.87
C ALA A 111 -7.95 11.06 -5.56
N LEU A 112 -7.36 10.33 -4.60
CA LEU A 112 -8.02 10.07 -3.33
C LEU A 112 -8.17 11.33 -2.49
N HIS A 113 -9.39 11.57 -2.05
CA HIS A 113 -9.76 12.61 -1.11
C HIS A 113 -10.04 12.00 0.28
N CYS A 114 -9.60 12.68 1.34
CA CYS A 114 -9.78 12.22 2.71
C CYS A 114 -9.92 13.44 3.65
N ASP A 115 -11.01 13.49 4.42
CA ASP A 115 -11.28 14.59 5.38
C ASP A 115 -10.43 14.50 6.65
N VAL A 116 -9.70 13.40 6.80
CA VAL A 116 -8.75 13.16 7.90
C VAL A 116 -7.36 12.89 7.30
N PRO A 117 -6.28 12.95 8.09
CA PRO A 117 -4.95 12.63 7.59
C PRO A 117 -4.90 11.27 6.87
N LEU A 118 -4.43 11.27 5.62
CA LEU A 118 -4.23 10.09 4.79
C LEU A 118 -2.74 9.77 4.68
N LEU A 119 -2.32 8.70 5.34
CA LEU A 119 -0.96 8.17 5.27
C LEU A 119 -0.81 7.33 4.01
N LYS A 120 -0.01 7.82 3.07
CA LYS A 120 0.37 7.10 1.85
C LYS A 120 1.82 6.63 1.97
N PRO A 121 2.13 5.32 1.87
CA PRO A 121 3.49 4.80 1.99
C PRO A 121 4.49 5.50 1.06
N PHE A 122 4.11 5.73 -0.20
CA PHE A 122 4.97 6.42 -1.17
C PHE A 122 5.31 7.85 -0.75
N ALA A 123 4.37 8.62 -0.22
CA ALA A 123 4.62 9.99 0.25
C ALA A 123 5.50 10.02 1.51
N LEU A 124 5.27 9.09 2.44
CA LEU A 124 6.08 8.94 3.65
C LEU A 124 7.53 8.55 3.31
N ALA A 125 7.72 7.62 2.37
CA ALA A 125 9.05 7.21 1.91
C ALA A 125 9.82 8.39 1.27
N GLN A 126 9.18 9.18 0.41
CA GLN A 126 9.79 10.38 -0.15
C GLN A 126 10.24 11.37 0.93
N ALA A 127 9.39 11.64 1.92
CA ALA A 127 9.70 12.55 3.02
C ALA A 127 10.89 12.05 3.87
N ALA A 128 10.93 10.74 4.17
CA ALA A 128 12.03 10.12 4.89
C ALA A 128 13.36 10.25 4.12
N LEU A 129 13.36 9.92 2.82
CA LEU A 129 14.55 10.00 1.96
C LEU A 129 15.08 11.43 1.86
N ARG A 130 14.19 12.42 1.69
CA ARG A 130 14.56 13.84 1.66
C ARG A 130 15.16 14.31 2.99
N THR A 131 14.61 13.86 4.12
CA THR A 131 15.15 14.17 5.45
C THR A 131 16.57 13.61 5.63
N MET A 132 16.87 12.48 4.98
CA MET A 132 18.22 11.90 4.96
C MET A 132 19.16 12.55 3.93
N GLY A 133 18.70 13.56 3.17
CA GLY A 133 19.48 14.23 2.12
C GLY A 133 19.74 13.34 0.89
N LEU A 134 18.94 12.30 0.68
CA LEU A 134 19.11 11.36 -0.42
C LEU A 134 18.33 11.80 -1.66
N THR A 135 19.02 11.84 -2.80
CA THR A 135 18.44 12.13 -4.11
C THR A 135 18.61 10.99 -5.12
N SER A 136 19.55 10.08 -4.88
CA SER A 136 19.78 8.86 -5.69
C SER A 136 19.44 7.63 -4.86
N ILE A 137 18.60 6.75 -5.40
CA ILE A 137 18.06 5.57 -4.72
C ILE A 137 18.04 4.36 -5.64
N ASP A 138 18.16 3.20 -5.03
CA ASP A 138 17.91 1.93 -5.69
C ASP A 138 16.54 1.42 -5.26
N VAL A 139 15.70 1.05 -6.21
CA VAL A 139 14.31 0.66 -5.97
C VAL A 139 14.09 -0.76 -6.45
N ILE A 140 13.49 -1.58 -5.60
CA ILE A 140 13.12 -2.94 -5.95
C ILE A 140 11.63 -2.99 -6.27
N SER A 141 11.34 -3.38 -7.51
CA SER A 141 10.01 -3.69 -7.98
C SER A 141 9.70 -5.17 -7.73
N PRO A 142 8.47 -5.52 -7.33
CA PRO A 142 8.06 -6.92 -7.19
C PRO A 142 7.87 -7.64 -8.54
N PHE A 143 7.66 -6.89 -9.63
CA PHE A 143 7.36 -7.41 -10.97
C PHE A 143 8.03 -6.58 -12.07
N ALA A 144 8.51 -7.24 -13.12
CA ALA A 144 9.17 -6.59 -14.26
C ALA A 144 8.29 -5.53 -14.94
N GLN A 145 6.99 -5.82 -15.06
CA GLN A 145 6.01 -4.92 -15.67
C GLN A 145 5.84 -3.60 -14.91
N GLN A 146 6.23 -3.55 -13.63
CA GLN A 146 6.11 -2.35 -12.80
C GLN A 146 7.40 -1.52 -12.76
N GLU A 147 8.53 -1.99 -13.30
CA GLU A 147 9.81 -1.26 -13.22
C GLU A 147 9.73 0.14 -13.82
N GLU A 148 9.28 0.25 -15.07
CA GLU A 148 9.25 1.53 -15.77
C GLU A 148 8.24 2.51 -15.15
N PRO A 149 7.00 2.09 -14.82
CA PRO A 149 6.09 2.96 -14.07
C PRO A 149 6.63 3.41 -12.70
N ILE A 150 7.24 2.51 -11.92
CA ILE A 150 7.88 2.85 -10.64
C ILE A 150 9.02 3.86 -10.85
N ARG A 151 9.88 3.62 -11.86
CA ARG A 151 10.98 4.51 -12.23
C ARG A 151 10.49 5.91 -12.53
N ARG A 152 9.50 6.04 -13.42
CA ARG A 152 8.89 7.33 -13.79
C ARG A 152 8.31 8.04 -12.57
N ARG A 153 7.63 7.29 -11.69
CA ARG A 153 7.02 7.85 -10.49
C ARG A 153 8.04 8.42 -9.51
N TRP A 154 9.14 7.70 -9.26
CA TRP A 154 10.24 8.22 -8.42
C TRP A 154 10.98 9.38 -9.07
N GLN A 155 11.19 9.35 -10.40
CA GLN A 155 11.79 10.47 -11.14
C GLN A 155 10.92 11.72 -11.09
N ALA A 156 9.61 11.59 -11.26
CA ALA A 156 8.66 12.70 -11.12
C ALA A 156 8.67 13.29 -9.69
N ALA A 157 8.99 12.48 -8.68
CA ALA A 157 9.18 12.93 -7.29
C ALA A 157 10.57 13.57 -7.02
N GLY A 158 11.43 13.68 -8.04
CA GLY A 158 12.75 14.31 -7.96
C GLY A 158 13.90 13.38 -7.58
N PHE A 159 13.71 12.06 -7.67
CA PHE A 159 14.75 11.08 -7.33
C PHE A 159 15.39 10.49 -8.59
N GLN A 160 16.71 10.31 -8.55
CA GLN A 160 17.44 9.46 -9.49
C GLN A 160 17.27 8.00 -9.06
N ALA A 161 16.23 7.34 -9.60
CA ALA A 161 15.89 5.97 -9.25
C ALA A 161 16.44 4.96 -10.26
N ARG A 162 17.31 4.05 -9.80
CA ARG A 162 17.60 2.79 -10.51
C ARG A 162 16.60 1.74 -10.03
N VAL A 163 15.85 1.16 -10.95
CA VAL A 163 14.80 0.18 -10.62
C VAL A 163 15.19 -1.18 -11.16
N SER A 164 15.10 -2.18 -10.30
CA SER A 164 15.37 -3.59 -10.60
C SER A 164 14.25 -4.46 -10.06
N THR A 165 13.93 -5.56 -10.74
CA THR A 165 12.94 -6.51 -10.25
C THR A 165 13.57 -7.60 -9.39
N ALA A 166 12.99 -7.84 -8.23
CA ALA A 166 13.25 -9.04 -7.44
C ALA A 166 11.96 -9.53 -6.81
N HIS A 167 11.76 -10.85 -6.76
CA HIS A 167 10.66 -11.43 -6.02
C HIS A 167 10.98 -11.36 -4.52
N LEU A 168 10.42 -10.35 -3.85
CA LEU A 168 10.65 -10.03 -2.43
C LEU A 168 10.16 -11.10 -1.44
N VAL A 169 9.65 -12.22 -1.93
CA VAL A 169 9.15 -13.33 -1.10
C VAL A 169 10.31 -14.17 -0.57
N ASP A 170 11.51 -14.11 -1.18
CA ASP A 170 12.66 -14.92 -0.78
C ASP A 170 13.97 -14.12 -0.82
N ASP A 171 14.48 -13.82 0.38
CA ASP A 171 15.87 -13.49 0.71
C ASP A 171 16.39 -12.05 0.47
N VAL A 172 16.90 -11.45 1.55
CA VAL A 172 17.57 -10.14 1.56
C VAL A 172 18.87 -10.19 0.74
N GLU A 173 19.50 -11.35 0.66
CA GLU A 173 20.73 -11.57 -0.12
C GLU A 173 20.49 -11.37 -1.62
N ARG A 174 19.36 -11.87 -2.15
CA ARG A 174 18.97 -11.62 -3.55
C ARG A 174 18.70 -10.16 -3.84
N ILE A 175 18.10 -9.45 -2.88
CA ILE A 175 17.90 -8.00 -3.00
C ILE A 175 19.26 -7.29 -3.10
N ALA A 176 20.22 -7.69 -2.27
CA ALA A 176 21.57 -7.13 -2.30
C ALA A 176 22.27 -7.39 -3.65
N ASP A 177 22.15 -8.61 -4.21
CA ASP A 177 22.71 -8.95 -5.52
C ASP A 177 22.10 -8.13 -6.67
N CYS A 178 20.78 -7.91 -6.65
CA CYS A 178 20.10 -7.08 -7.66
C CYS A 178 20.52 -5.62 -7.60
N VAL A 179 20.79 -5.10 -6.41
CA VAL A 179 21.27 -3.72 -6.21
C VAL A 179 22.74 -3.59 -6.60
N GLY A 180 23.54 -4.64 -6.39
CA GLY A 180 24.96 -4.69 -6.69
C GLY A 180 25.78 -3.69 -5.87
N THR A 181 26.89 -3.21 -6.43
CA THR A 181 27.74 -2.16 -5.82
C THR A 181 27.25 -0.73 -6.10
N GLY A 182 26.01 -0.58 -6.57
CA GLY A 182 25.62 0.69 -7.18
C GLY A 182 25.66 1.87 -6.21
N SER A 183 25.71 3.06 -6.80
CA SER A 183 25.97 4.33 -6.10
C SER A 183 24.87 4.77 -5.13
N GLY A 184 23.77 4.02 -4.99
CA GLY A 184 22.66 4.34 -4.11
C GLY A 184 23.00 4.05 -2.65
N ARG A 185 22.89 5.05 -1.78
CA ARG A 185 23.12 4.88 -0.33
C ARG A 185 21.92 4.26 0.40
N CYS A 186 20.85 3.94 -0.33
CA CYS A 186 19.59 3.43 0.21
C CYS A 186 18.85 2.59 -0.83
N VAL A 187 18.29 1.48 -0.36
CA VAL A 187 17.42 0.58 -1.13
C VAL A 187 15.98 0.77 -0.66
N VAL A 188 15.08 1.01 -1.59
CA VAL A 188 13.64 1.16 -1.34
C VAL A 188 12.92 -0.07 -1.90
N LEU A 189 12.18 -0.76 -1.05
CA LEU A 189 11.30 -1.85 -1.47
C LEU A 189 9.92 -1.25 -1.80
N ASP A 190 9.63 -1.08 -3.08
CA ASP A 190 8.37 -0.47 -3.53
C ASP A 190 7.30 -1.56 -3.70
N TYR A 191 6.92 -2.16 -2.56
CA TYR A 191 6.00 -3.28 -2.51
C TYR A 191 5.19 -3.29 -1.22
N VAL A 192 3.93 -3.72 -1.33
CA VAL A 192 3.06 -4.03 -0.19
C VAL A 192 2.31 -5.33 -0.50
N GLY A 193 2.63 -6.43 0.19
CA GLY A 193 1.90 -7.69 0.01
C GLY A 193 2.56 -8.94 0.56
#